data_AF-A0AA87FJS8-F1
#
_entry.id   AF-A0AA87FJS8-F1
#
_cell.length_a   1.000
_cell.length_b   1.000
_cell.length_c   1.000
_cell.angle_alpha   90.00
_cell.angle_beta   90.00
_cell.angle_gamma   90.00
#
_symmetry.space_group_name_H-M   'P 1'
#
loop_
_entity.id
_entity.type
_entity.pdbx_description
1 polymer ?
#
loop_
_entity_poly.entity_id
_entity_poly.type
_entity_poly.pdbx_seq_one_letter_code
_entity_poly.pdbx_strand_id
1 'polypeptide(L)'
;MYAPEEIVEIAIKNGANKTKKTLIAKCLLGFIGGAMISLGYLAYIRVSAPIPSNFSGLGTLLGSAIFPIGLIVILLAGGELITGNMMAVTIAFYDHRISYQKLVGNWVLITITNMIGANFCCLLFWLLCWTDAY
;
A
#
# COMPACT_ATOMS: atom_id res chain seq x y z
N MET A 1 -21.73 11.93 -2.63
CA MET A 1 -20.44 12.27 -3.27
C MET A 1 -20.07 13.65 -2.75
N TYR A 2 -18.87 13.82 -2.21
CA TYR A 2 -18.42 15.08 -1.63
C TYR A 2 -18.01 16.07 -2.73
N ALA A 3 -18.16 17.38 -2.47
CA ALA A 3 -17.61 18.42 -3.33
C ALA A 3 -16.06 18.42 -3.27
N PRO A 4 -15.36 18.91 -4.31
CA PRO A 4 -13.90 18.96 -4.32
C PRO A 4 -13.28 19.62 -3.08
N GLU A 5 -13.89 20.70 -2.60
CA GLU A 5 -13.44 21.45 -1.42
C GLU A 5 -13.56 20.59 -0.15
N GLU A 6 -14.66 19.86 -0.01
CA GLU A 6 -14.87 18.93 1.10
C GLU A 6 -13.87 17.77 1.07
N ILE A 7 -13.52 17.27 -0.13
CA ILE A 7 -12.51 16.21 -0.29
C ILE A 7 -11.14 16.69 0.20
N VAL A 8 -10.76 17.93 -0.14
CA VAL A 8 -9.50 18.53 0.31
C VAL A 8 -9.46 18.65 1.83
N GLU A 9 -10.53 19.16 2.46
CA GLU A 9 -10.63 19.26 3.92
C GLU A 9 -10.52 17.89 4.61
N ILE A 10 -11.17 16.87 4.06
CA ILE A 10 -11.06 15.49 4.55
C ILE A 10 -9.61 14.98 4.41
N ALA A 11 -8.97 15.24 3.27
CA ALA A 11 -7.59 14.81 3.02
C ALA A 11 -6.59 15.49 3.97
N ILE A 12 -6.73 16.79 4.23
CA ILE A 12 -5.95 17.57 5.21
C ILE A 12 -6.09 16.94 6.60
N LYS A 13 -7.32 16.75 7.06
CA LYS A 13 -7.62 16.19 8.39
C LYS A 13 -7.02 14.79 8.52
N ASN A 14 -7.19 13.93 7.51
CA ASN A 14 -6.66 12.58 7.49
C ASN A 14 -5.12 12.58 7.47
N GLY A 15 -4.50 13.41 6.64
CA GLY A 15 -3.05 13.58 6.57
C GLY A 15 -2.43 13.99 7.91
N ALA A 16 -3.00 15.01 8.56
CA ALA A 16 -2.56 15.45 9.87
C ALA A 16 -2.70 14.34 10.92
N ASN A 17 -3.83 13.62 10.93
CA ASN A 17 -4.07 12.53 11.89
C ASN A 17 -3.14 11.33 11.69
N LYS A 18 -2.76 11.00 10.45
CA LYS A 18 -1.76 9.96 10.15
C LYS A 18 -0.42 10.25 10.83
N THR A 19 0.01 11.51 10.87
CA THR A 19 1.27 11.88 11.56
C THR A 19 1.20 11.79 13.08
N LYS A 20 0.00 11.84 13.67
CA LYS A 20 -0.23 11.77 15.13
C LYS A 20 -0.27 10.34 15.67
N LYS A 21 -0.42 9.33 14.80
CA LYS A 21 -0.36 7.92 15.22
C LYS A 21 0.96 7.61 15.93
N THR A 22 0.91 6.73 16.92
CA THR A 22 2.10 6.25 17.63
C THR A 22 3.06 5.57 16.65
N LEU A 23 4.35 5.53 16.99
CA LEU A 23 5.37 4.89 16.16
C LEU A 23 5.00 3.42 15.89
N ILE A 24 4.62 2.68 16.93
CA ILE A 24 4.22 1.27 16.84
C ILE A 24 3.03 1.11 15.89
N ALA A 25 2.00 1.95 16.02
CA ALA A 25 0.83 1.87 15.13
C ALA A 25 1.21 2.12 13.67
N LYS A 26 2.08 3.11 13.39
CA LYS A 26 2.58 3.36 12.02
C LYS A 26 3.36 2.16 11.48
N CYS A 27 4.21 1.54 12.29
CA CYS A 27 4.96 0.36 11.88
C CYS A 27 4.06 -0.84 11.57
N LEU A 28 3.08 -1.14 12.42
CA LEU A 28 2.15 -2.24 12.20
C LEU A 28 1.27 -2.01 10.98
N LEU A 29 0.66 -0.83 10.87
CA LEU A 29 -0.21 -0.48 9.74
C LEU A 29 0.58 -0.37 8.42
N GLY A 30 1.83 0.08 8.47
CA GLY A 30 2.74 0.12 7.34
C GLY A 30 3.19 -1.28 6.90
N PHE A 31 3.55 -2.15 7.85
CA PHE A 31 3.85 -3.54 7.56
C PHE A 31 2.67 -4.24 6.87
N ILE A 32 1.47 -4.12 7.44
CA ILE A 32 0.25 -4.69 6.85
C ILE A 32 -0.01 -4.09 5.46
N GLY A 33 0.22 -2.78 5.27
CA GLY A 33 0.09 -2.14 3.97
C GLY A 33 1.01 -2.73 2.91
N GLY A 34 2.28 -2.95 3.24
CA GLY A 34 3.23 -3.61 2.36
C GLY A 34 2.83 -5.05 2.02
N ALA A 35 2.43 -5.80 3.05
CA ALA A 35 1.99 -7.18 2.91
C ALA A 35 0.80 -7.31 1.95
N MET A 36 -0.23 -6.47 2.10
CA MET A 36 -1.43 -6.52 1.24
C MET A 36 -1.13 -6.16 -0.22
N ILE A 37 -0.25 -5.19 -0.47
CA ILE A 37 0.17 -4.87 -1.85
C ILE A 37 0.96 -6.03 -2.46
N SER A 38 1.85 -6.66 -1.69
CA SER A 38 2.57 -7.85 -2.16
C SER A 38 1.63 -9.01 -2.46
N LEU A 39 0.62 -9.26 -1.63
CA LEU A 39 -0.38 -10.31 -1.89
C LEU A 39 -1.21 -10.02 -3.15
N GLY A 40 -1.62 -8.76 -3.36
CA GLY A 40 -2.28 -8.35 -4.61
C GLY A 40 -1.41 -8.61 -5.84
N TYR A 41 -0.11 -8.35 -5.74
CA TYR A 41 0.84 -8.64 -6.82
C TYR A 41 1.10 -10.13 -7.02
N LEU A 42 1.15 -10.93 -5.95
CA LEU A 42 1.24 -12.39 -6.06
C LEU A 42 0.01 -12.97 -6.74
N ALA A 43 -1.19 -12.44 -6.47
CA ALA A 43 -2.41 -12.83 -7.17
C ALA A 43 -2.36 -12.45 -8.67
N TYR A 44 -1.85 -11.25 -9.00
CA TYR A 44 -1.55 -10.86 -10.39
C TYR A 44 -0.67 -11.90 -11.08
N ILE A 45 0.46 -12.28 -10.46
CA ILE A 45 1.40 -13.25 -11.04
C ILE A 45 0.72 -14.61 -11.20
N ARG A 46 -0.03 -15.06 -10.19
CA ARG A 46 -0.63 -16.40 -10.20
C ARG A 46 -1.65 -16.60 -11.33
N VAL A 47 -2.35 -15.53 -11.71
CA VAL A 47 -3.34 -15.54 -12.80
C VAL A 47 -2.71 -15.27 -14.16
N SER A 48 -1.70 -14.40 -14.23
CA SER A 48 -1.05 -14.05 -15.50
C SER A 48 -0.02 -15.08 -15.97
N ALA A 49 0.74 -15.69 -15.05
CA ALA A 49 1.82 -16.63 -15.38
C ALA A 49 1.42 -17.88 -16.20
N PRO A 50 0.28 -18.55 -15.97
CA PRO A 50 -0.09 -19.73 -16.77
C PRO A 50 -0.62 -19.39 -18.17
N ILE A 51 -0.85 -18.11 -18.49
CA ILE A 51 -1.40 -17.71 -19.79
C ILE A 51 -0.30 -17.74 -20.86
N PRO A 52 -0.52 -18.44 -21.98
CA PRO A 52 0.46 -18.52 -23.07
C PRO A 52 0.90 -17.14 -23.60
N SER A 53 2.15 -17.04 -24.07
CA SER A 53 2.75 -15.77 -24.50
C SER A 53 2.02 -15.09 -25.66
N ASN A 54 1.39 -15.85 -26.56
CA ASN A 54 0.53 -15.34 -27.63
C ASN A 54 -0.75 -14.66 -27.10
N PHE A 55 -1.10 -14.86 -25.83
CA PHE A 55 -2.18 -14.19 -25.11
C PHE A 55 -1.66 -13.32 -23.94
N SER A 56 -0.40 -12.90 -23.97
CA SER A 56 0.21 -12.07 -22.91
C SER A 56 -0.61 -10.83 -22.55
N GLY A 57 -1.19 -10.14 -23.54
CA GLY A 57 -2.08 -9.00 -23.30
C GLY A 57 -3.32 -9.35 -22.46
N LEU A 58 -3.92 -10.52 -22.69
CA LEU A 58 -5.03 -11.03 -21.88
C LEU A 58 -4.55 -11.39 -20.47
N GLY A 59 -3.36 -11.98 -20.33
CA GLY A 59 -2.78 -12.28 -19.03
C GLY A 59 -2.49 -11.03 -18.19
N THR A 60 -1.94 -9.99 -18.81
CA THR A 60 -1.75 -8.69 -18.16
C THR A 60 -3.09 -8.06 -17.79
N LEU A 61 -4.12 -8.13 -18.64
CA LEU A 61 -5.44 -7.58 -18.34
C LEU A 61 -6.08 -8.28 -17.12
N LEU A 62 -6.09 -9.61 -17.11
CA LEU A 62 -6.68 -10.40 -16.02
C LEU A 62 -5.92 -10.22 -14.72
N GLY A 63 -4.58 -10.26 -14.76
CA GLY A 63 -3.76 -9.98 -13.59
C GLY A 63 -4.01 -8.57 -13.05
N SER A 64 -4.04 -7.57 -13.93
CA SER A 64 -4.26 -6.16 -13.56
C SER A 64 -5.66 -5.93 -12.97
N ALA A 65 -6.66 -6.70 -13.40
CA ALA A 65 -8.01 -6.63 -12.84
C ALA A 65 -8.08 -7.16 -11.39
N ILE A 66 -7.18 -8.08 -11.02
CA ILE A 66 -7.15 -8.73 -9.70
C ILE A 66 -6.26 -7.97 -8.71
N PHE A 67 -5.18 -7.36 -9.19
CA PHE A 67 -4.24 -6.59 -8.36
C PHE A 67 -4.91 -5.59 -7.37
N PRO A 68 -5.95 -4.82 -7.75
CA PRO A 68 -6.60 -3.85 -6.88
C PRO A 68 -7.20 -4.43 -5.59
N ILE A 69 -7.43 -5.74 -5.51
CA ILE A 69 -7.96 -6.37 -4.29
C ILE A 69 -7.05 -6.09 -3.09
N GLY A 70 -5.72 -6.17 -3.28
CA GLY A 70 -4.77 -5.85 -2.21
C GLY A 70 -4.89 -4.40 -1.73
N LEU A 71 -5.15 -3.48 -2.66
CA LEU A 71 -5.36 -2.06 -2.36
C LEU A 71 -6.72 -1.79 -1.68
N ILE A 72 -7.78 -2.49 -2.08
CA ILE A 72 -9.11 -2.37 -1.46
C ILE A 72 -9.07 -2.83 0.00
N VAL A 73 -8.46 -4.00 0.26
CA VAL A 73 -8.38 -4.56 1.62
C VAL A 73 -7.65 -3.62 2.57
N ILE A 74 -6.51 -3.04 2.15
CA ILE A 74 -5.77 -2.13 3.01
C ILE A 74 -6.51 -0.81 3.26
N LEU A 75 -7.25 -0.31 2.28
CA LEU A 75 -8.08 0.89 2.44
C LEU A 75 -9.20 0.66 3.46
N LEU A 76 -9.86 -0.51 3.41
CA LEU A 76 -10.90 -0.87 4.37
C LEU A 76 -10.34 -1.14 5.77
N ALA A 77 -9.15 -1.74 5.87
CA ALA A 77 -8.47 -1.99 7.14
C ALA A 77 -7.88 -0.71 7.78
N GLY A 78 -7.86 0.42 7.06
CA GLY A 78 -7.28 1.67 7.55
C GLY A 78 -5.76 1.67 7.65
N GLY A 79 -5.10 0.87 6.80
CA GLY A 79 -3.64 0.74 6.80
C GLY A 79 -2.88 2.00 6.38
N GLU A 80 -1.56 1.94 6.49
CA GLU A 80 -0.66 3.01 6.07
C GLU A 80 0.09 2.56 4.82
N LEU A 81 -0.07 3.32 3.73
CA LEU A 81 0.62 3.08 2.47
C LEU A 81 1.32 4.37 2.04
N ILE A 82 2.58 4.27 1.64
CA ILE A 82 3.39 5.43 1.27
C ILE A 82 2.73 6.26 0.17
N THR A 83 2.20 5.62 -0.87
CA THR A 83 1.57 6.31 -2.00
C THR A 83 0.37 7.15 -1.57
N GLY A 84 -0.47 6.64 -0.65
CA GLY A 84 -1.57 7.40 -0.06
C GLY A 84 -1.08 8.53 0.85
N ASN A 85 0.03 8.32 1.58
CA ASN A 85 0.59 9.34 2.46
C ASN A 85 1.32 10.45 1.70
N MET A 86 1.90 10.16 0.53
CA MET A 86 2.42 11.18 -0.40
C MET A 86 1.33 12.15 -0.88
N MET A 87 0.07 11.73 -0.90
CA MET A 87 -1.05 12.65 -1.11
C MET A 87 -1.48 13.31 0.20
N ALA A 88 -2.04 12.54 1.15
CA ALA A 88 -2.76 13.09 2.29
C ALA A 88 -1.86 13.91 3.23
N VAL A 89 -0.66 13.41 3.54
CA VAL A 89 0.26 14.08 4.47
C VAL A 89 0.85 15.34 3.84
N THR A 90 1.04 15.36 2.52
CA THR A 90 1.52 16.53 1.76
C THR A 90 0.51 17.66 1.75
N ILE A 91 -0.75 17.35 1.50
CA ILE A 91 -1.81 18.37 1.52
C ILE A 91 -1.92 18.96 2.93
N ALA A 92 -1.83 18.12 3.99
CA ALA A 92 -1.78 18.61 5.37
C ALA A 92 -0.54 19.47 5.68
N PHE A 93 0.59 19.23 5.01
CA PHE A 93 1.79 20.08 5.13
C PHE A 93 1.59 21.44 4.46
N TYR A 94 1.03 21.48 3.25
CA TYR A 94 0.72 22.74 2.56
C TYR A 94 -0.39 23.55 3.25
N ASP A 95 -1.30 22.89 3.98
CA ASP A 95 -2.26 23.54 4.88
C ASP A 95 -1.65 23.92 6.25
N HIS A 96 -0.33 23.83 6.40
CA HIS A 96 0.41 24.19 7.63
C HIS A 96 -0.02 23.41 8.90
N ARG A 97 -0.65 22.24 8.77
CA ARG A 97 -1.07 21.40 9.91
C ARG A 97 0.05 20.57 10.50
N ILE A 98 1.13 20.36 9.75
CA ILE A 98 2.29 19.54 10.16
C ILE A 98 3.60 20.21 9.73
N SER A 99 4.70 19.88 10.42
CA SER A 99 6.03 20.34 10.05
C SER A 99 6.66 19.50 8.94
N TYR A 100 7.63 20.07 8.23
CA TYR A 100 8.42 19.37 7.21
C TYR A 100 9.08 18.08 7.75
N GLN A 101 9.59 18.12 8.98
CA GLN A 101 10.15 16.95 9.65
C GLN A 101 9.13 15.81 9.81
N LYS A 102 7.87 16.13 10.14
CA LYS A 102 6.80 15.13 10.25
C LYS A 102 6.41 14.56 8.88
N LEU A 103 6.45 15.37 7.83
CA LEU A 103 6.20 14.93 6.45
C LEU A 103 7.25 13.89 6.03
N VAL A 104 8.52 14.27 6.01
CA VAL A 104 9.63 13.40 5.58
C VAL A 104 9.77 12.18 6.49
N GLY A 105 9.67 12.38 7.81
CA GLY A 105 9.75 11.30 8.78
C GLY A 105 8.61 10.28 8.62
N ASN A 106 7.39 10.73 8.30
CA ASN A 106 6.30 9.82 7.98
C ASN A 106 6.58 9.03 6.70
N TRP A 107 7.01 9.69 5.63
CA TRP A 107 7.31 9.03 4.36
C TRP A 107 8.38 7.96 4.52
N VAL A 108 9.51 8.29 5.13
CA VAL A 108 10.61 7.34 5.32
C VAL A 108 10.15 6.13 6.14
N LEU A 109 9.47 6.37 7.27
CA LEU A 109 8.99 5.29 8.13
C LEU A 109 8.00 4.36 7.41
N ILE A 110 7.00 4.93 6.73
CA ILE A 110 5.98 4.14 6.04
C ILE A 110 6.57 3.41 4.84
N THR A 111 7.50 4.01 4.09
CA THR A 111 8.25 3.32 3.03
C THR A 111 8.99 2.10 3.56
N ILE A 112 9.78 2.27 4.63
CA ILE A 112 10.58 1.17 5.20
C ILE A 112 9.66 0.05 5.68
N THR A 113 8.59 0.38 6.40
CA THR A 113 7.67 -0.62 6.96
C THR A 113 6.83 -1.30 5.88
N ASN A 114 6.40 -0.58 4.83
CA ASN A 114 5.79 -1.17 3.63
C ASN A 114 6.77 -2.14 2.94
N MET A 115 8.04 -1.76 2.78
CA MET A 115 9.05 -2.65 2.19
C MET A 115 9.23 -3.91 3.03
N ILE A 116 9.32 -3.80 4.35
CA ILE A 116 9.47 -4.96 5.25
C ILE A 116 8.25 -5.90 5.10
N GLY A 117 7.02 -5.35 5.10
CA GLY A 117 5.81 -6.13 4.92
C GLY A 117 5.72 -6.86 3.58
N ALA A 118 6.11 -6.17 2.50
CA ALA A 118 6.12 -6.78 1.17
C ALA A 118 7.15 -7.92 1.06
N ASN A 119 8.37 -7.69 1.56
CA ASN A 119 9.42 -8.70 1.57
C ASN A 119 9.06 -9.90 2.44
N PHE A 120 8.37 -9.69 3.57
CA PHE A 120 7.86 -10.79 4.39
C PHE A 120 6.93 -11.72 3.60
N CYS A 121 5.94 -11.17 2.88
CA CYS A 121 5.05 -11.98 2.04
C CYS A 121 5.80 -12.70 0.91
N CYS A 122 6.75 -12.02 0.27
CA CYS A 122 7.60 -12.62 -0.77
C CYS A 122 8.40 -13.81 -0.23
N LEU A 123 9.05 -13.65 0.93
CA LEU A 123 9.82 -14.71 1.59
C LEU A 123 8.95 -15.90 1.98
N LEU A 124 7.76 -15.65 2.53
CA LEU A 124 6.81 -16.73 2.86
C LEU A 124 6.36 -17.48 1.61
N PHE A 125 6.00 -16.76 0.54
CA PHE A 125 5.58 -17.38 -0.71
C PHE A 125 6.71 -18.22 -1.32
N TRP A 126 7.93 -17.69 -1.33
CA TRP A 126 9.12 -18.43 -1.74
C TRP A 126 9.30 -19.71 -0.94
N LEU A 127 9.20 -19.64 0.40
CA LEU A 127 9.35 -20.81 1.27
C LEU A 127 8.31 -21.89 0.97
N LEU A 128 7.04 -21.48 0.80
CA LEU A 128 5.93 -22.40 0.51
C LEU A 128 6.10 -23.10 -0.85
N CYS A 129 6.40 -22.34 -1.90
CA CYS A 129 6.62 -22.94 -3.22
C CYS A 129 7.89 -23.80 -3.28
N TRP A 130 8.92 -23.48 -2.50
CA TRP A 130 10.12 -24.30 -2.40
C TRP A 130 9.83 -25.65 -1.73
N THR A 131 9.01 -25.68 -0.69
CA THR A 131 8.63 -26.93 -0.01
C THR A 131 7.74 -27.85 -0.86
N ASP A 132 6.97 -27.30 -1.80
CA ASP A 132 6.12 -28.09 -2.71
C ASP A 132 6.90 -28.66 -3.93
N ALA A 133 8.16 -28.27 -4.12
CA ALA A 133 9.02 -28.70 -5.23
C ALA A 133 9.86 -29.95 -4.93
N TYR A 134 9.78 -30.49 -3.70
CA TYR A 134 10.45 -31.70 -3.21
C TYR A 134 9.47 -32.59 -2.43
#